data_AF-A0A1K0IQB8-F1
#
_entry.id   AF-A0A1K0IQB8-F1
#
_cell.length_a   1.000
_cell.length_b   1.000
_cell.length_c   1.000
_cell.angle_alpha   90.00
_cell.angle_beta   90.00
_cell.angle_gamma   90.00
#
_symmetry.space_group_name_H-M   'P 1'
#
loop_
_entity.id
_entity.type
_entity.pdbx_description
1 polymer ?
#
loop_
_entity_poly.entity_id
_entity_poly.type
_entity_poly.pdbx_seq_one_letter_code
_entity_poly.pdbx_strand_id
1 'polypeptide(L)'
;MADVASALIGASAALVGGFLANFVGESYKRHLDAKAMAGALKGELSGHLRSFGVLQESLRALRDEALEGRKHLIRDTGQIASPIFESHVSKIGLLGPTLAEGVTTVYERIRAFRTGMMILSRDGEKMEAPAYARHLGQMLSLFHEGEAIREALLRDLGAAANAPFRPWK
;
A
#
# COMPACT_ATOMS: atom_id res chain seq x y z
N MET A 1 32.70 6.01 -52.60
CA MET A 1 33.06 5.74 -51.19
C MET A 1 32.37 6.70 -50.21
N ALA A 2 32.27 8.01 -50.52
CA ALA A 2 31.59 8.99 -49.66
C ALA A 2 30.08 8.70 -49.44
N ASP A 3 29.33 8.28 -50.47
CA ASP A 3 27.90 7.97 -50.34
C ASP A 3 27.61 6.80 -49.40
N VAL A 4 28.41 5.73 -49.48
CA VAL A 4 28.26 4.55 -48.62
C VAL A 4 28.57 4.92 -47.17
N ALA A 5 29.59 5.74 -46.92
CA ALA A 5 29.91 6.22 -45.59
C ALA A 5 28.81 7.13 -45.01
N SER A 6 28.27 8.06 -45.81
CA SER A 6 27.16 8.93 -45.41
C SER A 6 25.88 8.14 -45.10
N ALA A 7 25.56 7.14 -45.93
CA ALA A 7 24.42 6.25 -45.70
C ALA A 7 24.60 5.41 -44.43
N LEU A 8 25.80 4.88 -44.16
CA LEU A 8 26.08 4.12 -42.93
C LEU A 8 26.01 4.99 -41.68
N ILE A 9 26.54 6.21 -41.74
CA ILE A 9 26.47 7.18 -40.63
C ILE A 9 25.02 7.57 -40.37
N GLY A 10 24.26 7.88 -41.43
CA GLY A 10 22.83 8.20 -41.32
C GLY A 10 22.02 7.04 -40.72
N ALA A 11 22.23 5.81 -41.20
CA ALA A 11 21.59 4.61 -40.66
C ALA A 11 21.96 4.37 -39.19
N SER A 12 23.24 4.52 -38.84
CA SER A 12 23.71 4.35 -37.45
C SER A 12 23.14 5.42 -36.52
N ALA A 13 23.10 6.68 -36.96
CA ALA A 13 22.51 7.78 -36.20
C ALA A 13 21.00 7.59 -36.01
N ALA A 14 20.28 7.09 -37.03
CA ALA A 14 18.86 6.78 -36.93
C ALA A 14 18.58 5.64 -35.96
N LEU A 15 19.40 4.58 -35.96
CA LEU A 15 19.27 3.46 -35.02
C LEU A 15 19.55 3.89 -33.58
N VAL A 16 20.64 4.63 -33.35
CA VAL A 16 20.98 5.15 -32.01
C VAL A 16 19.91 6.13 -31.53
N GLY A 17 19.49 7.07 -32.39
CA GLY A 17 18.44 8.03 -32.07
C GLY A 17 17.09 7.37 -31.76
N GLY A 18 16.70 6.38 -32.56
CA GLY A 18 15.47 5.62 -32.34
C GLY A 18 15.51 4.79 -31.06
N PHE A 19 16.64 4.14 -30.76
CA PHE A 19 16.82 3.39 -29.52
C PHE A 19 16.75 4.29 -28.29
N LEU A 20 17.45 5.43 -28.30
CA LEU A 20 17.42 6.42 -27.21
C LEU A 20 16.01 7.01 -27.03
N ALA A 21 15.32 7.35 -28.12
CA ALA A 21 13.96 7.87 -28.06
C ALA A 21 12.98 6.86 -27.46
N ASN A 22 13.08 5.59 -27.86
CA ASN A 22 12.25 4.52 -27.29
C ASN A 22 12.55 4.28 -25.81
N PHE A 23 13.83 4.25 -25.42
CA PHE A 23 14.24 4.03 -24.04
C PHE A 23 13.79 5.18 -23.11
N VAL A 24 13.97 6.43 -23.54
CA VAL A 24 13.51 7.61 -22.79
C VAL A 24 11.98 7.65 -22.72
N GLY A 25 11.30 7.32 -23.82
CA GLY A 25 9.84 7.27 -23.88
C GLY A 25 9.25 6.21 -22.94
N GLU A 26 9.81 5.00 -22.94
CA GLU A 26 9.39 3.92 -22.04
C GLU A 26 9.70 4.25 -20.58
N SER A 27 10.89 4.79 -20.29
CA SER A 27 11.26 5.26 -18.95
C SER A 27 10.32 6.37 -18.45
N TYR A 28 9.92 7.29 -19.32
CA TYR A 28 8.97 8.35 -18.98
C TYR A 28 7.58 7.80 -18.68
N LYS A 29 7.08 6.86 -19.49
CA LYS A 29 5.79 6.18 -19.22
C LYS A 29 5.81 5.45 -17.88
N ARG A 30 6.86 4.67 -17.59
CA ARG A 30 7.03 3.98 -16.30
C ARG A 30 7.06 4.95 -15.13
N HIS A 31 7.71 6.10 -15.31
CA HIS A 31 7.72 7.16 -14.31
C HIS A 31 6.33 7.74 -14.05
N LEU A 32 5.54 8.01 -15.10
CA LEU A 32 4.16 8.48 -14.94
C LEU A 32 3.27 7.44 -14.26
N ASP A 33 3.38 6.16 -14.63
CA ASP A 33 2.69 5.04 -14.00
C ASP A 33 3.02 4.96 -12.50
N ALA A 34 4.30 5.06 -12.14
CA ALA A 34 4.75 5.05 -10.74
C ALA A 34 4.17 6.24 -9.96
N LYS A 35 4.15 7.44 -10.53
CA LYS A 35 3.59 8.65 -9.89
C LYS A 35 2.09 8.53 -9.66
N ALA A 36 1.35 8.08 -10.68
CA ALA A 36 -0.09 7.90 -10.60
C ALA A 36 -0.44 6.88 -9.51
N MET A 37 0.25 5.74 -9.50
CA MET A 37 0.09 4.71 -8.48
C MET A 37 0.45 5.21 -7.07
N ALA A 38 1.56 5.93 -6.91
CA ALA A 38 1.96 6.50 -5.61
C ALA A 38 0.88 7.46 -5.07
N GLY A 39 0.32 8.32 -5.92
CA GLY A 39 -0.76 9.23 -5.57
C GLY A 39 -2.04 8.49 -5.17
N ALA A 40 -2.44 7.49 -5.95
CA ALA A 40 -3.63 6.70 -5.68
C ALA A 40 -3.51 5.90 -4.37
N LEU A 41 -2.39 5.20 -4.15
CA LEU A 41 -2.12 4.44 -2.91
C LEU A 41 -2.09 5.36 -1.69
N LYS A 42 -1.47 6.54 -1.80
CA LYS A 42 -1.50 7.55 -0.73
C LYS A 42 -2.95 7.93 -0.39
N GLY A 43 -3.78 8.14 -1.41
CA GLY A 43 -5.20 8.47 -1.25
C GLY A 43 -5.95 7.39 -0.47
N GLU A 44 -5.89 6.13 -0.93
CA GLU A 44 -6.54 5.00 -0.28
C GLU A 44 -6.05 4.79 1.16
N LEU A 45 -4.72 4.77 1.38
CA LEU A 45 -4.14 4.64 2.71
C LEU A 45 -4.59 5.78 3.63
N SER A 46 -4.52 7.04 3.18
CA SER A 46 -4.96 8.18 3.99
C SER A 46 -6.44 8.08 4.39
N GLY A 47 -7.29 7.53 3.52
CA GLY A 47 -8.69 7.26 3.81
C GLY A 47 -8.84 6.25 4.95
N HIS A 48 -8.06 5.17 4.93
CA HIS A 48 -8.01 4.24 6.06
C HIS A 48 -7.56 4.94 7.34
N LEU A 49 -6.49 5.74 7.29
CA LEU A 49 -5.89 6.32 8.50
C LEU A 49 -6.78 7.30 9.24
N ARG A 50 -7.65 8.04 8.54
CA ARG A 50 -8.55 9.03 9.15
C ARG A 50 -9.46 8.43 10.21
N SER A 51 -9.83 7.16 10.07
CA SER A 51 -10.72 6.46 11.00
C SER A 51 -9.98 5.64 12.07
N PHE A 52 -8.63 5.63 12.06
CA PHE A 52 -7.85 4.75 12.93
C PHE A 52 -7.98 5.10 14.41
N GLY A 53 -7.96 6.39 14.78
CA GLY A 53 -8.06 6.79 16.19
C GLY A 53 -9.35 6.31 16.84
N VAL A 54 -10.49 6.61 16.19
CA VAL A 54 -11.82 6.18 16.64
C VAL A 54 -11.91 4.64 16.72
N LEU A 55 -11.36 3.94 15.72
CA LEU A 55 -11.35 2.47 15.71
C LEU A 55 -10.52 1.89 16.86
N GLN A 56 -9.36 2.46 17.13
CA GLN A 56 -8.49 2.04 18.22
C GLN A 56 -9.16 2.26 19.59
N GLU A 57 -9.81 3.40 19.79
CA GLU A 57 -10.58 3.68 21.02
C GLU A 57 -11.73 2.69 21.19
N SER A 58 -12.48 2.42 20.12
CA SER A 58 -13.59 1.46 20.12
C SER A 58 -13.13 0.05 20.49
N LEU A 59 -12.00 -0.41 19.91
CA LEU A 59 -11.44 -1.72 20.22
C LEU A 59 -10.92 -1.83 21.66
N ARG A 60 -10.35 -0.73 22.20
CA ARG A 60 -9.92 -0.69 23.62
C ARG A 60 -11.14 -0.81 24.54
N ALA A 61 -12.20 -0.07 24.28
CA ALA A 61 -13.44 -0.16 25.06
C ALA A 61 -14.02 -1.58 25.04
N LEU A 62 -14.16 -2.18 23.85
CA LEU A 62 -14.66 -3.55 23.71
C LEU A 62 -13.80 -4.59 24.44
N ARG A 63 -12.48 -4.38 24.45
CA ARG A 63 -11.56 -5.27 25.17
C ARG A 63 -11.76 -5.14 26.68
N ASP A 64 -11.86 -3.92 27.18
CA ASP A 64 -11.99 -3.64 28.60
C ASP A 64 -13.34 -4.16 29.13
N GLU A 65 -14.43 -3.98 28.39
CA GLU A 65 -15.73 -4.60 28.68
C GLU A 65 -15.67 -6.13 28.68
N ALA A 66 -14.95 -6.73 27.72
CA ALA A 66 -14.77 -8.19 27.67
C ALA A 66 -13.95 -8.72 28.86
N LEU A 67 -12.99 -7.96 29.39
CA LEU A 67 -12.27 -8.31 30.62
C LEU A 67 -13.19 -8.29 31.85
N GLU A 68 -14.24 -7.47 31.83
CA GLU A 68 -15.31 -7.45 32.83
C GLU A 68 -16.42 -8.48 32.58
N GLY A 69 -16.23 -9.37 31.60
CA GLY A 69 -17.17 -10.43 31.25
C GLY A 69 -18.31 -10.00 30.31
N ARG A 70 -18.33 -8.75 29.85
CA ARG A 70 -19.35 -8.24 28.90
C ARG A 70 -18.80 -8.31 27.47
N LYS A 71 -19.22 -9.33 26.71
CA LYS A 71 -18.86 -9.49 25.30
C LYS A 71 -19.89 -8.83 24.39
N HIS A 72 -19.41 -8.13 23.38
CA HIS A 72 -20.24 -7.60 22.30
C HIS A 72 -20.02 -8.42 21.02
N LEU A 73 -21.10 -8.88 20.41
CA LEU A 73 -21.00 -9.62 19.14
C LEU A 73 -20.74 -8.63 18.00
N ILE A 74 -19.68 -8.91 17.24
CA ILE A 74 -19.33 -8.14 16.05
C ILE A 74 -20.08 -8.72 14.86
N ARG A 75 -20.86 -7.89 14.18
CA ARG A 75 -21.59 -8.32 12.97
C ARG A 75 -20.63 -8.52 11.81
N ASP A 76 -20.92 -9.52 10.98
CA ASP A 76 -20.18 -9.72 9.75
C ASP A 76 -20.58 -8.62 8.78
N THR A 77 -19.60 -7.87 8.30
CA THR A 77 -19.79 -6.78 7.33
C THR A 77 -19.30 -7.18 5.94
N GLY A 78 -18.90 -8.44 5.76
CA GLY A 78 -18.27 -8.93 4.55
C GLY A 78 -16.82 -8.49 4.39
N GLN A 79 -16.22 -8.91 3.29
CA GLN A 79 -14.84 -8.54 2.97
C GLN A 79 -14.79 -7.15 2.35
N ILE A 80 -14.18 -6.20 3.07
CA ILE A 80 -13.85 -4.88 2.52
C ILE A 80 -12.56 -5.03 1.72
N ALA A 81 -12.61 -4.74 0.42
CA ALA A 81 -11.45 -4.77 -0.48
C ALA A 81 -10.55 -3.54 -0.32
N SER A 82 -9.31 -3.64 -0.81
CA SER A 82 -8.41 -2.49 -1.00
C SER A 82 -8.19 -2.27 -2.51
N PRO A 83 -9.18 -1.70 -3.22
CA PRO A 83 -9.26 -1.74 -4.68
C PRO A 83 -8.06 -1.09 -5.38
N ILE A 84 -7.48 -0.02 -4.82
CA ILE A 84 -6.32 0.63 -5.44
C ILE A 84 -5.09 -0.26 -5.31
N PHE A 85 -4.83 -0.81 -4.12
CA PHE A 85 -3.73 -1.76 -3.94
C PHE A 85 -3.89 -3.02 -4.79
N GLU A 86 -5.07 -3.65 -4.76
CA GLU A 86 -5.35 -4.90 -5.47
C GLU A 86 -5.22 -4.76 -6.98
N SER A 87 -5.67 -3.63 -7.55
CA SER A 87 -5.52 -3.36 -8.99
C SER A 87 -4.08 -3.06 -9.43
N HIS A 88 -3.16 -2.80 -8.50
CA HIS A 88 -1.78 -2.37 -8.81
C HIS A 88 -0.69 -3.32 -8.30
N VAL A 89 -1.03 -4.47 -7.71
CA VAL A 89 -0.05 -5.41 -7.12
C VAL A 89 1.09 -5.78 -8.08
N SER A 90 0.77 -6.03 -9.36
CA SER A 90 1.77 -6.38 -10.39
C SER A 90 2.73 -5.24 -10.75
N LYS A 91 2.37 -3.99 -10.40
CA LYS A 91 3.13 -2.78 -10.71
C LYS A 91 3.80 -2.14 -9.49
N ILE A 92 3.58 -2.65 -8.28
CA ILE A 92 4.12 -2.08 -7.03
C ILE A 92 5.64 -1.88 -7.09
N GLY A 93 6.37 -2.76 -7.77
CA GLY A 93 7.82 -2.64 -7.96
C GLY A 93 8.28 -1.36 -8.67
N LEU A 94 7.39 -0.69 -9.42
CA LEU A 94 7.69 0.61 -10.07
C LEU A 94 7.94 1.75 -9.07
N LEU A 95 7.49 1.60 -7.81
CA LEU A 95 7.77 2.59 -6.75
C LEU A 95 9.21 2.53 -6.25
N GLY A 96 9.97 1.51 -6.63
CA GLY A 96 11.25 1.19 -6.02
C GLY A 96 11.11 0.36 -4.74
N PRO A 97 12.20 -0.28 -4.29
CA PRO A 97 12.16 -1.32 -3.27
C PRO A 97 11.61 -0.84 -1.93
N THR A 98 12.06 0.32 -1.44
CA THR A 98 11.64 0.84 -0.12
C THR A 98 10.15 1.16 -0.05
N LEU A 99 9.61 1.82 -1.08
CA LEU A 99 8.19 2.14 -1.12
C LEU A 99 7.34 0.89 -1.36
N ALA A 100 7.79 -0.03 -2.20
CA ALA A 100 7.12 -1.30 -2.44
C ALA A 100 6.98 -2.15 -1.16
N GLU A 101 8.06 -2.24 -0.38
CA GLU A 101 8.09 -2.90 0.92
C GLU A 101 7.13 -2.22 1.91
N GLY A 102 7.21 -0.89 2.03
CA GLY A 102 6.36 -0.12 2.93
C GLY A 102 4.87 -0.27 2.61
N VAL A 103 4.50 -0.14 1.33
CA VAL A 103 3.12 -0.38 0.85
C VAL A 103 2.67 -1.78 1.24
N THR A 104 3.41 -2.81 0.84
CA THR A 104 3.04 -4.20 1.10
C THR A 104 2.88 -4.46 2.60
N THR A 105 3.82 -3.99 3.41
CA THR A 105 3.78 -4.14 4.87
C THR A 105 2.54 -3.52 5.49
N VAL A 106 2.18 -2.30 5.09
CA VAL A 106 0.99 -1.62 5.63
C VAL A 106 -0.29 -2.32 5.19
N TYR A 107 -0.39 -2.76 3.93
CA TYR A 107 -1.59 -3.49 3.47
C TYR A 107 -1.73 -4.87 4.09
N GLU A 108 -0.64 -5.60 4.34
CA GLU A 108 -0.70 -6.87 5.09
C GLU A 108 -1.16 -6.65 6.53
N ARG A 109 -0.76 -5.56 7.20
CA ARG A 109 -1.27 -5.21 8.53
C ARG A 109 -2.77 -4.90 8.51
N ILE A 110 -3.23 -4.15 7.51
CA ILE A 110 -4.66 -3.89 7.30
C ILE A 110 -5.41 -5.21 7.08
N ARG A 111 -4.85 -6.12 6.27
CA ARG A 111 -5.43 -7.44 6.03
C ARG A 111 -5.49 -8.27 7.31
N ALA A 112 -4.41 -8.34 8.08
CA ALA A 112 -4.36 -9.04 9.36
C ALA A 112 -5.42 -8.51 10.33
N PHE A 113 -5.59 -7.18 10.39
CA PHE A 113 -6.65 -6.56 11.17
C PHE A 113 -8.06 -6.99 10.72
N ARG A 114 -8.34 -6.94 9.40
CA ARG A 114 -9.64 -7.38 8.84
C ARG A 114 -9.90 -8.87 9.12
N THR A 115 -8.89 -9.72 9.00
CA THR A 115 -8.96 -11.15 9.37
C THR A 115 -9.30 -11.32 10.85
N GLY A 116 -8.70 -10.51 11.73
CA GLY A 116 -9.02 -10.49 13.15
C GLY A 116 -10.49 -10.15 13.42
N MET A 117 -11.02 -9.11 12.77
CA MET A 117 -12.44 -8.74 12.85
C MET A 117 -13.36 -9.86 12.37
N MET A 118 -12.98 -10.54 11.27
CA MET A 118 -13.75 -11.65 10.72
C MET A 118 -13.82 -12.84 11.68
N ILE A 119 -12.71 -13.17 12.35
CA ILE A 119 -12.68 -14.22 13.36
C ILE A 119 -13.60 -13.88 14.53
N LEU A 120 -13.54 -12.64 15.06
CA LEU A 120 -14.44 -12.22 16.13
C LEU A 120 -15.91 -12.25 15.71
N SER A 121 -16.19 -11.93 14.45
CA SER A 121 -17.55 -11.95 13.95
C SER A 121 -18.11 -13.37 13.81
N ARG A 122 -17.29 -14.33 13.36
CA ARG A 122 -17.72 -15.72 13.14
C ARG A 122 -17.73 -16.56 14.41
N ASP A 123 -16.71 -16.39 15.24
CA ASP A 123 -16.42 -17.28 16.37
C ASP A 123 -16.54 -16.59 17.73
N GLY A 124 -16.70 -15.26 17.78
CA GLY A 124 -16.69 -14.50 19.03
C GLY A 124 -17.82 -14.87 20.01
N GLU A 125 -18.93 -15.39 19.50
CA GLU A 125 -20.00 -15.95 20.35
C GLU A 125 -19.50 -17.15 21.18
N LYS A 126 -18.73 -18.04 20.53
CA LYS A 126 -18.19 -19.28 21.11
C LYS A 126 -16.93 -19.06 21.96
N MET A 127 -16.30 -17.89 21.86
CA MET A 127 -15.09 -17.56 22.62
C MET A 127 -15.41 -17.22 24.06
N GLU A 128 -14.64 -17.74 25.01
CA GLU A 128 -14.66 -17.26 26.40
C GLU A 128 -14.22 -15.78 26.47
N ALA A 129 -14.76 -15.03 27.42
CA ALA A 129 -14.52 -13.58 27.54
C ALA A 129 -13.02 -13.21 27.61
N PRO A 130 -12.16 -13.94 28.37
CA PRO A 130 -10.72 -13.69 28.36
C PRO A 130 -10.05 -13.95 27.00
N ALA A 131 -10.52 -14.95 26.24
CA ALA A 131 -9.99 -15.26 24.91
C ALA A 131 -10.41 -14.18 23.89
N TYR A 132 -11.66 -13.74 23.95
CA TYR A 132 -12.19 -12.64 23.16
C TYR A 132 -11.41 -11.34 23.41
N ALA A 133 -11.17 -10.98 24.68
CA ALA A 133 -10.38 -9.82 25.06
C ALA A 133 -8.93 -9.91 24.56
N ARG A 134 -8.30 -11.09 24.65
CA ARG A 134 -6.94 -11.30 24.13
C ARG A 134 -6.87 -11.05 22.62
N HIS A 135 -7.84 -11.53 21.87
CA HIS A 135 -7.90 -11.36 20.42
C HIS A 135 -8.05 -9.88 20.03
N LEU A 136 -8.92 -9.13 20.73
CA LEU A 136 -8.98 -7.66 20.59
C LEU A 136 -7.64 -6.99 20.93
N GLY A 137 -6.95 -7.46 21.96
CA GLY A 137 -5.61 -6.98 22.33
C GLY A 137 -4.57 -7.19 21.23
N GLN A 138 -4.58 -8.34 20.55
CA GLN A 138 -3.71 -8.61 19.41
C GLN A 138 -4.02 -7.69 18.23
N MET A 139 -5.29 -7.40 17.97
CA MET A 139 -5.68 -6.45 16.93
C MET A 139 -5.22 -5.03 17.26
N LEU A 140 -5.28 -4.64 18.53
CA LEU A 140 -4.78 -3.35 19.01
C LEU A 140 -3.26 -3.20 18.84
N SER A 141 -2.47 -4.27 18.96
CA SER A 141 -1.00 -4.19 18.80
C SER A 141 -0.60 -3.89 17.36
N LEU A 142 -1.37 -4.36 16.37
CA LEU A 142 -1.14 -4.07 14.94
C LEU A 142 -1.14 -2.56 14.63
N PHE A 143 -1.93 -1.78 15.39
CA PHE A 143 -1.98 -0.32 15.28
C PHE A 143 -0.73 0.35 15.87
N HIS A 144 -0.30 -0.06 17.07
CA HIS A 144 0.83 0.56 17.76
C HIS A 144 2.16 0.33 17.05
N GLU A 145 2.40 -0.88 16.56
CA GLU A 145 3.67 -1.23 15.94
C GLU A 145 3.87 -0.60 14.54
N GLY A 146 2.84 0.03 13.97
CA GLY A 146 2.82 0.48 12.58
C GLY A 146 2.77 1.98 12.37
N GLU A 147 2.58 2.78 13.42
CA GLU A 147 2.23 4.20 13.27
C GLU A 147 3.32 5.02 12.58
N ALA A 148 4.55 4.95 13.07
CA ALA A 148 5.67 5.70 12.50
C ALA A 148 5.96 5.29 11.03
N ILE A 149 5.87 3.99 10.74
CA ILE A 149 6.08 3.43 9.39
C ILE A 149 5.01 3.97 8.43
N ARG A 150 3.76 3.99 8.88
CA ARG A 150 2.59 4.42 8.11
C ARG A 150 2.64 5.91 7.77
N GLU A 151 3.01 6.75 8.72
CA GLU A 151 3.19 8.19 8.48
C GLU A 151 4.34 8.48 7.53
N ALA A 152 5.48 7.80 7.72
CA ALA A 152 6.62 7.91 6.82
C ALA A 152 6.22 7.51 5.40
N LEU A 153 5.54 6.36 5.24
CA LEU A 153 5.06 5.90 3.96
C LEU A 153 4.14 6.90 3.26
N LEU A 154 3.19 7.52 3.97
CA LEU A 154 2.32 8.53 3.36
C LEU A 154 3.08 9.77 2.88
N ARG A 155 4.10 10.20 3.62
CA ARG A 155 4.98 11.30 3.20
C ARG A 155 5.76 10.90 1.97
N ASP A 156 6.35 9.71 1.96
CA ASP A 156 7.23 9.23 0.88
C ASP A 156 6.45 8.93 -0.40
N LEU A 157 5.25 8.35 -0.30
CA LEU A 157 4.33 8.22 -1.43
C LEU A 157 3.92 9.59 -1.98
N GLY A 158 3.74 10.57 -1.09
CA GLY A 158 3.49 11.96 -1.49
C GLY A 158 4.67 12.58 -2.23
N ALA A 159 5.89 12.35 -1.78
CA ALA A 159 7.09 12.80 -2.45
C ALA A 159 7.26 12.11 -3.81
N ALA A 160 7.06 10.80 -3.87
CA ALA A 160 7.14 10.01 -5.10
C ALA A 160 6.10 10.47 -6.14
N ALA A 161 4.85 10.71 -5.72
CA ALA A 161 3.80 11.22 -6.59
C ALA A 161 4.11 12.60 -7.20
N ASN A 162 4.99 13.39 -6.57
CA ASN A 162 5.38 14.72 -7.03
C ASN A 162 6.80 14.77 -7.63
N ALA A 163 7.52 13.64 -7.67
CA ALA A 163 8.91 13.62 -8.13
C ALA A 163 9.01 14.03 -9.61
N PRO A 164 10.03 14.81 -10.01
CA PRO A 164 10.28 15.11 -11.42
C PRO A 164 10.90 13.92 -12.15
N PHE A 165 10.66 13.82 -13.46
CA PHE A 165 11.30 12.80 -14.29
C PHE A 165 12.80 13.06 -14.39
N ARG A 166 13.61 12.02 -14.18
CA ARG A 166 15.07 12.06 -14.30
C ARG A 166 15.53 10.84 -15.11
N PRO A 167 15.79 10.98 -16.43
CA PRO A 167 16.11 9.85 -17.30
C PRO A 167 17.47 9.18 -17.02
N TRP A 168 18.33 9.82 -16.21
CA TRP A 168 19.74 9.44 -16.04
C TRP A 168 20.15 9.27 -14.57
N LYS A 169 19.22 8.87 -13.70
CA LYS A 169 19.50 8.58 -12.29
C LYS A 169 19.42 7.10 -12.00
#